data_AF-A0A523NIU8-F1
#
_entry.id   AF-A0A523NIU8-F1
#
_cell.length_a   1.000
_cell.length_b   1.000
_cell.length_c   1.000
_cell.angle_alpha   90.00
_cell.angle_beta   90.00
_cell.angle_gamma   90.00
#
_symmetry.space_group_name_H-M   'P 1'
#
loop_
_entity.id
_entity.type
_entity.pdbx_description
1 polymer ?
#
loop_
_entity_poly.entity_id
_entity_poly.type
_entity_poly.pdbx_seq_one_letter_code
_entity_poly.pdbx_strand_id
1 'polypeptide(L)' 'MADNSFKEFVLDQLARLGQLKCRAMFGGHGIYHRDVFFAIVYEGRLYFK' A
#
# COMPACT_ATOMS: atom_id res chain seq x y z
N MET A 1 3.21 -12.51 -11.25
CA MET A 1 4.37 -11.64 -10.94
C MET A 1 4.07 -10.13 -11.06
N ALA A 2 2.82 -9.70 -11.26
CA ALA A 2 2.49 -8.27 -11.39
C ALA A 2 2.14 -7.55 -10.07
N ASP A 3 1.65 -8.27 -9.05
CA ASP A 3 1.12 -7.64 -7.82
C ASP A 3 2.19 -6.92 -6.99
N ASN A 4 3.38 -7.51 -6.85
CA ASN A 4 4.47 -6.89 -6.10
C ASN A 4 4.95 -5.57 -6.73
N SER A 5 5.05 -5.50 -8.06
CA SER A 5 5.57 -4.30 -8.73
C SER A 5 4.66 -3.09 -8.55
N PHE A 6 3.33 -3.28 -8.56
CA PHE A 6 2.39 -2.19 -8.35
C PHE A 6 2.41 -1.68 -6.90
N LYS A 7 2.47 -2.59 -5.93
CA LYS A 7 2.67 -2.22 -4.51
C LYS A 7 3.95 -1.41 -4.32
N GLU A 8 5.07 -1.86 -4.87
CA GLU A 8 6.36 -1.17 -4.75
C GLU A 8 6.30 0.23 -5.35
N PHE A 9 5.67 0.37 -6.53
CA PHE A 9 5.38 1.67 -7.13
C PHE A 9 4.57 2.58 -6.20
N VAL A 10 3.48 2.08 -5.62
CA VAL A 10 2.65 2.86 -4.69
C VAL A 10 3.45 3.29 -3.44
N LEU A 11 4.27 2.40 -2.89
CA LEU A 11 5.10 2.72 -1.72
C LEU A 11 6.17 3.76 -2.03
N ASP A 12 6.79 3.70 -3.22
CA ASP A 12 7.75 4.68 -3.69
C ASP A 12 7.11 6.07 -3.83
N GLN A 13 5.94 6.16 -4.47
CA GLN A 13 5.22 7.42 -4.63
C GLN A 13 4.82 8.04 -3.28
N LEU A 14 4.47 7.20 -2.31
CA LEU A 14 4.07 7.64 -0.98
C LEU A 14 5.28 7.85 -0.03
N ALA A 15 6.51 7.48 -0.43
CA ALA A 15 7.68 7.50 0.45
C ALA A 15 7.90 8.85 1.14
N ARG A 16 7.51 9.96 0.48
CA ARG A 16 7.60 11.33 1.02
C ARG A 16 6.71 11.61 2.22
N LEU A 17 5.64 10.82 2.45
CA LEU A 17 4.81 10.93 3.66
C LEU A 17 5.58 10.52 4.92
N GLY A 18 6.57 9.62 4.78
CA GLY A 18 7.30 9.05 5.91
C GLY A 18 6.43 8.14 6.79
N GLN A 19 7.07 7.32 7.62
CA GLN A 19 6.39 6.42 8.57
C GLN A 19 5.27 5.56 7.95
N LEU A 20 5.51 5.09 6.71
CA LEU A 20 4.61 4.18 6.02
C LEU A 20 4.86 2.74 6.48
N LYS A 21 3.79 2.01 6.74
CA LYS A 21 3.83 0.56 6.97
C LYS A 21 2.93 -0.10 5.94
N CYS A 22 3.40 -1.21 5.37
CA CYS A 22 2.62 -2.02 4.45
C CYS A 22 2.43 -3.40 5.07
N ARG A 23 1.20 -3.92 5.06
CA ARG A 23 0.88 -5.25 5.59
C ARG A 23 0.06 -6.03 4.58
N ALA A 24 0.52 -7.23 4.23
CA ALA A 24 -0.26 -8.15 3.41
C ALA A 24 -1.49 -8.64 4.19
N MET A 25 -2.69 -8.51 3.61
CA MET A 25 -3.96 -8.88 4.22
C MET A 25 -4.95 -9.33 3.14
N PHE A 26 -5.58 -10.50 3.32
CA PHE A 26 -6.68 -10.99 2.47
C PHE A 26 -6.39 -10.98 0.95
N GLY A 27 -5.17 -11.32 0.55
CA GLY A 27 -4.76 -11.31 -0.87
C GLY A 27 -4.44 -9.93 -1.45
N GLY A 28 -4.45 -8.88 -0.62
CA GLY A 28 -3.97 -7.54 -0.96
C GLY A 28 -2.95 -7.01 0.06
N HIS A 29 -2.69 -5.71 0.01
CA HIS A 29 -1.72 -5.00 0.85
C HIS A 29 -2.33 -3.74 1.43
N GLY A 30 -2.58 -3.72 2.74
CA GLY A 30 -2.98 -2.53 3.46
C GLY A 30 -1.80 -1.58 3.69
N ILE A 31 -2.04 -0.29 3.51
CA ILE A 31 -1.08 0.80 3.66
C ILE A 31 -1.51 1.66 4.85
N TYR A 32 -0.54 1.89 5.73
CA TYR A 32 -0.70 2.63 6.97
C TYR A 32 0.28 3.78 7.00
N HIS A 33 -0.16 4.94 7.49
CA HIS A 33 0.70 6.08 7.79
C HIS A 33 0.56 6.36 9.29
N ARG A 34 1.66 6.28 10.05
CA ARG A 34 1.64 6.47 11.52
C ARG A 34 0.58 5.60 12.21
N ASP A 35 0.52 4.32 11.83
CA ASP A 35 -0.45 3.32 12.31
C ASP A 35 -1.91 3.58 11.92
N VAL A 36 -2.20 4.64 11.15
CA VAL A 36 -3.52 4.91 10.58
C VAL A 36 -3.65 4.20 9.23
N PHE A 37 -4.62 3.29 9.13
CA PHE A 37 -4.99 2.69 7.84
C PHE A 37 -5.66 3.75 6.95
N PHE A 38 -5.09 3.99 5.76
CA PHE A 38 -5.61 5.00 4.83
C PHE A 38 -5.76 4.47 3.40
N ALA A 39 -5.12 3.37 3.05
CA ALA A 39 -5.22 2.81 1.71
C ALA A 39 -5.03 1.28 1.67
N ILE A 40 -5.50 0.65 0.60
CA ILE A 40 -5.26 -0.76 0.31
C ILE A 40 -4.96 -0.95 -1.18
N VAL A 41 -3.97 -1.78 -1.47
CA VAL A 41 -3.69 -2.30 -2.81
C VAL A 41 -4.35 -3.66 -2.95
N TYR A 42 -5.22 -3.81 -3.93
CA TYR A 42 -5.93 -5.06 -4.20
C TYR A 42 -6.18 -5.19 -5.71
N GLU A 43 -5.85 -6.37 -6.27
CA GLU A 43 -5.96 -6.68 -7.71
C GLU A 43 -5.36 -5.59 -8.63
N GLY A 44 -4.17 -5.10 -8.29
CA GLY A 44 -3.47 -4.07 -9.09
C GLY A 44 -4.13 -2.68 -9.04
N ARG A 45 -4.99 -2.42 -8.05
CA ARG A 45 -5.65 -1.12 -7.85
C ARG A 45 -5.37 -0.59 -6.46
N LEU A 46 -5.25 0.73 -6.35
CA LEU A 46 -5.08 1.44 -5.09
C LEU A 46 -6.43 2.06 -4.68
N TYR A 47 -6.91 1.70 -3.49
CA TYR A 47 -8.11 2.24 -2.89
C TYR A 47 -7.73 3.09 -1.69
N PHE A 48 -8.36 4.24 -1.53
CA PHE A 48 -8.21 5.11 -0.37
C PHE A 48 -9.48 5.09 0.48
N LYS A 49 -9.29 5.26 1.79
CA LYS A 49 -10.40 5.52 2.72
C LYS A 49 -10.90 6.97 2.57
#